data_AF-L7WBQ6-F1
#
_entry.id   AF-L7WBQ6-F1
#
_cell.length_a   1.000
_cell.length_b   1.000
_cell.length_c   1.000
_cell.angle_alpha   90.00
_cell.angle_beta   90.00
_cell.angle_gamma   90.00
#
_symmetry.space_group_name_H-M   'P 1'
#
loop_
_entity.id
_entity.type
_entity.pdbx_description
1 polymer ?
#
loop_
_entity_poly.entity_id
_entity_poly.type
_entity_poly.pdbx_seq_one_letter_code
_entity_poly.pdbx_strand_id
1 'polypeptide(L)'
;MKLSHLLLFTLLCLFSDAQNELDFDMDVTVGRVGGYADVTYTITNISNNSINSLTINHTDAINPVMTLNPSTLAPGATVTATGKIAISGNRFNGSIPFLGSTQASVSGILNGNTITELSDGIDFQGNRVDDSSSDYQISTPERIGVIYIDDDGDGAYTQGTDTTISNATINLSDQNGNMFSVMTNETGWWYAEIPSSMLNTAGAFFGTVDQSSFPTAFTNYFLIDGESPFPLAFPLALPFDYAHGYSDQPASIEDAKEISAYPIPMTGNTLFLNNFETGSAQLYSLDGKEIWKGNVENGTLKFNEINSGFYILKLNNNDQTISMKLAKK
;
A
#
# COMPACT_ATOMS: atom_id res chain seq x y z
N MET A 1 20.68 36.91 -75.16
CA MET A 1 21.57 35.82 -74.69
C MET A 1 20.85 35.04 -73.58
N LYS A 2 20.52 33.75 -73.84
CA LYS A 2 20.35 32.58 -72.93
C LYS A 2 19.40 32.76 -71.72
N LEU A 3 18.26 32.07 -71.53
CA LEU A 3 17.85 30.66 -71.68
C LEU A 3 18.79 29.61 -71.03
N SER A 4 18.20 28.76 -70.17
CA SER A 4 18.71 27.54 -69.49
C SER A 4 19.52 27.79 -68.20
N HIS A 5 19.27 27.21 -67.03
CA HIS A 5 18.71 25.91 -66.60
C HIS A 5 17.93 26.13 -65.29
N LEU A 6 16.68 25.69 -65.07
CA LEU A 6 16.12 24.34 -65.01
C LEU A 6 16.78 23.44 -63.93
N LEU A 7 15.94 22.98 -62.99
CA LEU A 7 16.14 21.96 -61.94
C LEU A 7 16.97 22.36 -60.70
N LEU A 8 16.28 22.72 -59.60
CA LEU A 8 16.38 22.00 -58.32
C LEU A 8 15.30 22.52 -57.35
N PHE A 9 14.25 21.70 -57.14
CA PHE A 9 13.27 21.72 -56.03
C PHE A 9 12.45 23.02 -55.87
N THR A 10 11.19 23.11 -56.33
CA THR A 10 10.06 22.31 -55.79
C THR A 10 10.41 21.61 -54.48
N LEU A 11 10.76 22.38 -53.47
CA LEU A 11 10.29 22.14 -52.13
C LEU A 11 8.92 22.88 -52.11
N LEU A 12 7.86 22.32 -52.70
CA LEU A 12 6.98 21.44 -51.91
C LEU A 12 7.57 21.23 -50.51
N CYS A 13 7.40 22.24 -49.65
CA CYS A 13 7.00 21.95 -48.30
C CYS A 13 5.70 21.15 -48.44
N LEU A 14 5.85 19.84 -48.69
CA LEU A 14 5.04 18.87 -48.01
C LEU A 14 5.24 19.23 -46.55
N PHE A 15 4.40 20.13 -46.04
CA PHE A 15 3.76 19.84 -44.78
C PHE A 15 3.23 18.43 -45.01
N SER A 16 3.98 17.42 -44.55
CA SER A 16 3.32 16.21 -44.12
C SER A 16 2.37 16.75 -43.05
N ASP A 17 1.12 16.98 -43.46
CA ASP A 17 0.03 17.14 -42.52
C ASP A 17 0.30 16.09 -41.45
N ALA A 18 0.43 16.51 -40.19
CA ALA A 18 0.26 15.58 -39.10
C ALA A 18 -1.16 15.04 -39.30
N GLN A 19 -1.27 13.93 -40.01
CA GLN A 19 -2.53 13.24 -40.20
C GLN A 19 -2.76 12.63 -38.83
N ASN A 20 -3.71 13.16 -38.05
CA ASN A 20 -4.10 12.47 -36.82
C ASN A 20 -4.76 11.18 -37.30
N GLU A 21 -4.10 10.05 -37.08
CA GLU A 21 -4.51 8.74 -37.61
C GLU A 21 -5.44 7.99 -36.65
N LEU A 22 -5.53 8.49 -35.42
CA LEU A 22 -6.41 8.03 -34.37
C LEU A 22 -7.25 9.20 -33.85
N ASP A 23 -8.47 8.88 -33.49
CA ASP A 23 -9.33 9.70 -32.64
C ASP A 23 -9.45 8.95 -31.30
N PHE A 24 -9.11 9.62 -30.20
CA PHE A 24 -9.04 9.00 -28.88
C PHE A 24 -9.82 9.82 -27.86
N ASP A 25 -10.89 9.21 -27.39
CA ASP A 25 -11.79 9.76 -26.40
C ASP A 25 -11.73 8.99 -25.07
N MET A 26 -11.94 9.71 -23.97
CA MET A 26 -11.86 9.19 -22.61
C MET A 26 -12.96 9.81 -21.73
N ASP A 27 -13.87 8.93 -21.31
CA ASP A 27 -14.94 9.23 -20.37
C ASP A 27 -14.62 8.68 -18.98
N VAL A 28 -14.92 9.47 -17.95
CA VAL A 28 -14.72 9.07 -16.56
C VAL A 28 -16.02 9.20 -15.78
N THR A 29 -16.37 8.17 -15.01
CA THR A 29 -17.54 8.21 -14.13
C THR A 29 -17.24 8.91 -12.80
N VAL A 30 -18.30 9.27 -12.07
CA VAL A 30 -18.17 9.84 -10.73
C VAL A 30 -17.57 8.80 -9.77
N GLY A 31 -16.46 9.14 -9.12
CA GLY A 31 -15.82 8.32 -8.10
C GLY A 31 -16.20 8.70 -6.67
N ARG A 32 -16.02 7.77 -5.73
CA ARG A 32 -16.08 8.02 -4.28
C ARG A 32 -14.69 7.88 -3.68
N VAL A 33 -14.32 8.73 -2.72
CA VAL A 33 -13.09 8.53 -1.92
C VAL A 33 -13.06 7.13 -1.34
N GLY A 34 -11.90 6.45 -1.43
CA GLY A 34 -11.72 5.06 -1.02
C GLY A 34 -12.33 4.03 -1.96
N GLY A 35 -12.99 4.47 -3.03
CA GLY A 35 -13.58 3.64 -4.07
C GLY A 35 -12.87 3.84 -5.41
N TYR A 36 -13.65 3.77 -6.48
CA TYR A 36 -13.17 3.83 -7.86
C TYR A 36 -14.00 4.77 -8.72
N ALA A 37 -13.35 5.37 -9.71
CA ALA A 37 -14.00 5.86 -10.93
C ALA A 37 -13.75 4.84 -12.06
N ASP A 38 -14.80 4.55 -12.83
CA ASP A 38 -14.68 3.75 -14.04
C ASP A 38 -14.29 4.67 -15.21
N VAL A 39 -13.42 4.18 -16.08
CA VAL A 39 -12.97 4.89 -17.28
C VAL A 39 -13.36 4.11 -18.52
N THR A 40 -13.90 4.80 -19.51
CA THR A 40 -14.14 4.24 -20.85
C THR A 40 -13.26 4.95 -21.84
N TYR A 41 -12.52 4.18 -22.63
CA TYR A 41 -11.65 4.64 -23.69
C TYR A 41 -12.29 4.28 -25.02
N THR A 42 -12.48 5.24 -25.91
CA THR A 42 -13.02 5.03 -27.25
C THR A 42 -11.97 5.45 -28.27
N ILE A 43 -11.55 4.50 -29.12
CA ILE A 43 -10.49 4.72 -30.11
C ILE A 43 -11.03 4.42 -31.49
N THR A 44 -10.97 5.41 -32.38
CA THR A 44 -11.37 5.27 -33.78
C THR A 44 -10.18 5.44 -34.69
N ASN A 45 -9.97 4.51 -35.62
CA ASN A 45 -8.99 4.67 -36.68
C ASN A 45 -9.57 5.58 -37.77
N ILE A 46 -9.09 6.82 -37.84
CA ILE A 46 -9.50 7.81 -38.84
C ILE A 46 -8.55 7.88 -40.04
N SER A 47 -7.51 7.04 -40.06
CA SER A 47 -6.57 6.92 -41.18
C SER A 47 -7.10 6.05 -42.32
N ASN A 48 -6.41 6.11 -43.46
CA ASN A 48 -6.72 5.29 -44.64
C ASN A 48 -6.12 3.87 -44.60
N ASN A 49 -5.34 3.51 -43.57
CA ASN A 49 -4.71 2.19 -43.46
C ASN A 49 -5.03 1.52 -42.12
N SER A 50 -4.78 0.22 -42.01
CA SER A 50 -4.93 -0.47 -40.73
C SER A 50 -3.82 -0.06 -39.75
N ILE A 51 -4.19 0.16 -38.49
CA ILE A 51 -3.27 0.44 -37.39
C ILE A 51 -3.19 -0.82 -36.53
N ASN A 52 -1.98 -1.28 -36.23
CA ASN A 52 -1.73 -2.53 -35.51
C ASN A 52 -1.14 -2.27 -34.12
N SER A 53 -1.20 -3.28 -33.25
CA SER A 53 -0.52 -3.28 -31.94
C SER A 53 -0.94 -2.11 -31.05
N LEU A 54 -2.23 -1.76 -31.08
CA LEU A 54 -2.76 -0.67 -30.27
C LEU A 54 -2.67 -0.99 -28.77
N THR A 55 -2.16 -0.02 -28.02
CA THR A 55 -2.02 -0.05 -26.57
C THR A 55 -2.37 1.29 -25.96
N ILE A 56 -3.07 1.29 -24.83
CA ILE A 56 -3.34 2.49 -24.04
C ILE A 56 -2.33 2.55 -22.89
N ASN A 57 -1.84 3.74 -22.59
CA ASN A 57 -1.10 4.07 -21.38
C ASN A 57 -1.85 5.16 -20.60
N HIS A 58 -2.24 4.86 -19.36
CA HIS A 58 -2.86 5.80 -18.42
C HIS A 58 -2.31 5.57 -17.01
N THR A 59 -1.44 6.47 -16.55
CA THR A 59 -0.68 6.30 -15.29
C THR A 59 -1.54 6.18 -14.03
N ASP A 60 -2.73 6.78 -14.05
CA ASP A 60 -3.65 6.80 -12.91
C ASP A 60 -4.56 5.57 -12.85
N ALA A 61 -4.66 4.82 -13.95
CA ALA A 61 -5.43 3.60 -13.99
C ALA A 61 -4.73 2.48 -13.20
N ILE A 62 -5.51 1.65 -12.50
CA ILE A 62 -5.01 0.49 -11.75
C ILE A 62 -4.16 -0.44 -12.63
N ASN A 63 -4.54 -0.55 -13.90
CA ASN A 63 -3.72 -1.17 -14.93
C ASN A 63 -3.22 -0.09 -15.89
N PRO A 64 -2.00 0.44 -15.70
CA PRO A 64 -1.53 1.58 -16.47
C PRO A 64 -1.35 1.29 -17.96
N VAL A 65 -1.15 0.03 -18.34
CA VAL A 65 -0.96 -0.36 -19.75
C VAL A 65 -2.02 -1.39 -20.14
N MET A 66 -2.88 -1.02 -21.10
CA MET A 66 -3.96 -1.88 -21.59
C MET A 66 -3.73 -2.24 -23.05
N THR A 67 -3.74 -3.53 -23.36
CA THR A 67 -3.75 -4.01 -24.75
C THR A 67 -5.19 -4.06 -25.24
N LEU A 68 -5.48 -3.46 -26.39
CA LEU A 68 -6.82 -3.45 -26.96
C LEU A 68 -7.20 -4.82 -27.54
N ASN A 69 -8.49 -5.14 -27.54
CA ASN A 69 -9.04 -6.30 -28.21
C ASN A 69 -10.27 -5.89 -29.06
N PRO A 70 -10.14 -5.79 -30.40
CA PRO A 70 -8.95 -6.08 -31.19
C PRO A 70 -7.82 -5.03 -31.01
N SER A 71 -6.57 -5.45 -31.12
CA SER A 71 -5.39 -4.56 -31.13
C SER A 71 -5.04 -4.05 -32.54
N THR A 72 -5.80 -4.44 -33.56
CA THR A 72 -5.69 -3.95 -34.92
C THR A 72 -7.03 -3.35 -35.35
N LEU A 73 -7.01 -2.12 -35.85
CA LEU A 73 -8.19 -1.43 -36.39
C LEU A 73 -8.03 -1.21 -37.89
N ALA A 74 -9.03 -1.63 -38.66
CA ALA A 74 -9.17 -1.24 -40.06
C ALA A 74 -9.58 0.24 -40.18
N PRO A 75 -9.42 0.88 -41.35
CA PRO A 75 -9.91 2.25 -41.58
C PRO A 75 -11.38 2.42 -41.19
N GLY A 76 -11.67 3.45 -40.38
CA GLY A 76 -13.01 3.77 -39.88
C GLY A 76 -13.53 2.85 -38.76
N ALA A 77 -12.75 1.88 -38.28
CA ALA A 77 -13.16 1.00 -37.19
C ALA A 77 -12.93 1.66 -35.83
N THR A 78 -13.84 1.39 -34.89
CA THR A 78 -13.77 1.85 -33.49
C THR A 78 -13.64 0.65 -32.55
N VAL A 79 -12.89 0.83 -31.47
CA VAL A 79 -12.80 -0.11 -30.34
C VAL A 79 -12.97 0.64 -29.03
N THR A 80 -13.58 -0.03 -28.06
CA THR A 80 -13.68 0.46 -26.69
C THR A 80 -12.89 -0.40 -25.74
N ALA A 81 -12.32 0.23 -24.72
CA ALA A 81 -11.70 -0.44 -23.59
C ALA A 81 -12.17 0.23 -22.29
N THR A 82 -12.10 -0.50 -21.18
CA THR A 82 -12.46 0.03 -19.87
C THR A 82 -11.33 -0.14 -18.88
N GLY A 83 -11.23 0.81 -17.96
CA GLY A 83 -10.28 0.81 -16.85
C GLY A 83 -10.93 1.30 -15.57
N LYS A 84 -10.15 1.31 -14.49
CA LYS A 84 -10.56 1.82 -13.19
C LYS A 84 -9.46 2.66 -12.59
N ILE A 85 -9.86 3.66 -11.81
CA ILE A 85 -8.96 4.56 -11.10
C ILE A 85 -9.35 4.56 -9.63
N ALA A 86 -8.37 4.27 -8.77
CA ALA A 86 -8.54 4.33 -7.33
C ALA A 86 -8.55 5.77 -6.84
N ILE A 87 -9.54 6.13 -6.03
CA ILE A 87 -9.72 7.49 -5.52
C ILE A 87 -9.19 7.61 -4.10
N SER A 88 -8.22 8.49 -3.87
CA SER A 88 -7.68 8.83 -2.55
C SER A 88 -8.33 10.07 -1.92
N GLY A 89 -8.39 10.16 -0.59
CA GLY A 89 -8.97 11.31 0.13
C GLY A 89 -8.12 12.59 0.08
N ASN A 90 -6.80 12.48 -0.10
CA ASN A 90 -5.93 13.65 -0.28
C ASN A 90 -6.18 14.43 -1.57
N ARG A 91 -6.87 13.83 -2.55
CA ARG A 91 -7.25 14.49 -3.81
C ARG A 91 -8.40 15.50 -3.63
N PHE A 92 -8.89 15.73 -2.40
CA PHE A 92 -9.98 16.68 -2.11
C PHE A 92 -9.57 18.06 -1.60
N ASN A 93 -8.38 18.23 -1.01
CA ASN A 93 -8.09 19.43 -0.21
C ASN A 93 -7.06 20.37 -0.87
N GLY A 94 -7.26 20.68 -2.16
CA GLY A 94 -6.74 21.89 -2.81
C GLY A 94 -5.22 22.15 -2.81
N SER A 95 -4.38 21.18 -2.43
CA SER A 95 -2.92 21.41 -2.21
C SER A 95 -2.00 20.45 -2.98
N ILE A 96 -2.47 19.89 -4.08
CA ILE A 96 -1.63 19.37 -5.17
C ILE A 96 -2.27 19.85 -6.48
N PRO A 97 -1.47 20.24 -7.47
CA PRO A 97 -1.93 21.06 -8.56
C PRO A 97 -2.89 20.23 -9.42
N PHE A 98 -4.06 20.82 -9.65
CA PHE A 98 -4.84 20.62 -10.86
C PHE A 98 -5.67 19.31 -10.92
N LEU A 99 -6.99 19.48 -10.80
CA LEU A 99 -7.94 18.84 -11.71
C LEU A 99 -7.59 19.28 -13.14
N GLY A 100 -6.51 18.74 -13.69
CA GLY A 100 -6.34 18.64 -15.13
C GLY A 100 -6.47 17.20 -15.47
N SER A 101 -7.31 16.93 -16.47
CA SER A 101 -7.25 15.78 -17.36
C SER A 101 -5.96 14.97 -17.15
N THR A 102 -6.01 13.89 -16.36
CA THR A 102 -4.94 12.89 -16.49
C THR A 102 -5.13 12.32 -17.86
N GLN A 103 -4.24 12.73 -18.76
CA GLN A 103 -4.34 12.41 -20.16
C GLN A 103 -3.86 10.98 -20.34
N ALA A 104 -4.74 10.13 -20.84
CA ALA A 104 -4.31 8.84 -21.37
C ALA A 104 -3.66 9.06 -22.74
N SER A 105 -2.82 8.11 -23.15
CA SER A 105 -2.30 8.05 -24.51
C SER A 105 -2.62 6.70 -25.13
N VAL A 106 -2.91 6.68 -26.42
CA VAL A 106 -2.98 5.45 -27.21
C VAL A 106 -1.83 5.45 -28.19
N SER A 107 -1.15 4.32 -28.33
CA SER A 107 -0.06 4.14 -29.30
C SER A 107 -0.28 2.91 -30.16
N GLY A 108 0.09 2.98 -31.43
CA GLY A 108 -0.02 1.90 -32.40
C GLY A 108 1.03 1.97 -33.50
N ILE A 109 0.96 1.04 -34.46
CA ILE A 109 1.88 0.95 -35.59
C ILE A 109 1.10 1.16 -36.90
N LEU A 110 1.46 2.21 -37.62
CA LEU A 110 0.94 2.57 -38.94
C LEU A 110 2.07 2.57 -39.97
N ASN A 111 1.97 1.75 -41.01
CA ASN A 111 2.98 1.66 -42.07
C ASN A 111 4.42 1.43 -41.57
N GLY A 112 4.58 0.75 -40.43
CA GLY A 112 5.88 0.47 -39.80
C GLY A 112 6.38 1.56 -38.85
N ASN A 113 5.67 2.67 -38.71
CA ASN A 113 6.00 3.76 -37.78
C ASN A 113 5.09 3.71 -36.54
N THR A 114 5.63 4.09 -35.39
CA THR A 114 4.82 4.30 -34.18
C THR A 114 4.08 5.62 -34.28
N ILE A 115 2.78 5.59 -33.98
CA ILE A 115 1.91 6.75 -33.82
C ILE A 115 1.38 6.77 -32.39
N THR A 116 1.13 7.97 -31.86
CA THR A 116 0.61 8.19 -30.51
C THR A 116 -0.41 9.31 -30.55
N GLU A 117 -1.57 9.10 -29.92
CA GLU A 117 -2.65 10.08 -29.76
C GLU A 117 -2.98 10.25 -28.28
N LEU A 118 -3.43 11.43 -27.90
CA LEU A 118 -3.74 11.80 -26.52
C LEU A 118 -5.25 11.87 -26.31
N SER A 119 -5.72 11.57 -25.11
CA SER A 119 -7.14 11.63 -24.77
C SER A 119 -7.63 13.04 -24.43
N ASP A 120 -7.11 14.09 -25.09
CA ASP A 120 -7.51 15.48 -24.79
C ASP A 120 -8.90 15.86 -25.32
N GLY A 121 -9.58 14.93 -25.98
CA GLY A 121 -10.96 15.12 -26.45
C GLY A 121 -11.07 16.18 -27.53
N ILE A 122 -9.98 16.46 -28.27
CA ILE A 122 -9.95 17.43 -29.37
C ILE A 122 -9.65 16.71 -30.70
N ASP A 123 -10.52 16.84 -31.70
CA ASP A 123 -10.26 16.32 -33.05
C ASP A 123 -9.15 17.11 -33.78
N PHE A 124 -8.74 16.60 -34.94
CA PHE A 124 -7.78 17.23 -35.86
C PHE A 124 -8.15 18.67 -36.28
N GLN A 125 -9.43 19.05 -36.19
CA GLN A 125 -9.91 20.38 -36.54
C GLN A 125 -9.93 21.32 -35.32
N GLY A 126 -9.50 20.85 -34.15
CA GLY A 126 -9.52 21.61 -32.91
C GLY A 126 -10.91 21.66 -32.25
N ASN A 127 -11.86 20.84 -32.71
CA ASN A 127 -13.17 20.75 -32.08
C ASN A 127 -13.10 19.80 -30.89
N ARG A 128 -13.84 20.11 -29.83
CA ARG A 128 -14.08 19.13 -28.78
C ARG A 128 -14.91 17.97 -29.35
N VAL A 129 -14.37 16.76 -29.30
CA VAL A 129 -15.07 15.48 -29.53
C VAL A 129 -15.58 14.91 -28.20
N ASP A 130 -15.05 15.39 -27.07
CA ASP A 130 -15.52 15.10 -25.72
C ASP A 130 -17.04 15.31 -25.62
N ASP A 131 -17.79 14.22 -25.56
CA ASP A 131 -19.25 14.21 -25.42
C ASP A 131 -19.71 14.14 -23.96
N SER A 132 -18.76 14.12 -23.01
CA SER A 132 -19.03 14.11 -21.58
C SER A 132 -18.02 14.94 -20.76
N SER A 133 -17.59 14.50 -19.59
CA SER A 133 -16.71 15.25 -18.68
C SER A 133 -15.53 14.36 -18.34
N SER A 134 -14.36 14.61 -18.93
CA SER A 134 -13.10 13.98 -18.49
C SER A 134 -12.64 14.48 -17.11
N ASP A 135 -13.36 15.45 -16.51
CA ASP A 135 -13.11 15.88 -15.14
C ASP A 135 -13.55 14.80 -14.15
N TYR A 136 -12.63 14.42 -13.25
CA TYR A 136 -12.95 13.57 -12.11
C TYR A 136 -13.98 14.24 -11.22
N GLN A 137 -15.24 13.81 -11.32
CA GLN A 137 -16.24 14.13 -10.34
C GLN A 137 -16.08 13.20 -9.16
N ILE A 138 -15.75 13.75 -7.99
CA ILE A 138 -15.51 12.96 -6.80
C ILE A 138 -16.51 13.37 -5.72
N SER A 139 -17.04 12.37 -5.02
CA SER A 139 -17.85 12.58 -3.81
C SER A 139 -17.13 12.06 -2.56
N THR A 140 -17.36 12.73 -1.43
CA THR A 140 -16.89 12.31 -0.09
C THR A 140 -18.00 11.56 0.62
N PRO A 141 -17.90 10.22 0.78
CA PRO A 141 -18.79 9.48 1.66
C PRO A 141 -18.72 9.99 3.11
N GLU A 142 -19.75 9.71 3.89
CA GLU A 142 -19.80 10.04 5.33
C GLU A 142 -18.76 9.28 6.17
N ARG A 143 -18.33 8.12 5.67
CA ARG A 143 -17.44 7.18 6.35
C ARG A 143 -16.31 6.84 5.40
N ILE A 144 -15.17 7.49 5.62
CA ILE A 144 -13.94 7.30 4.84
C ILE A 144 -12.77 7.12 5.78
N GLY A 145 -11.73 6.45 5.34
CA GLY A 145 -10.51 6.37 6.12
C GLY A 145 -9.31 5.99 5.28
N VAL A 146 -8.14 6.06 5.92
CA VAL A 146 -6.86 5.71 5.33
C VAL A 146 -6.09 4.83 6.31
N ILE A 147 -5.50 3.75 5.77
CA ILE A 147 -4.60 2.88 6.52
C ILE A 147 -3.19 3.14 6.00
N TYR A 148 -2.27 3.47 6.90
CA TYR A 148 -0.92 3.89 6.52
C TYR A 148 0.14 3.40 7.51
N ILE A 149 1.37 3.33 7.01
CA ILE A 149 2.58 3.25 7.81
C ILE A 149 3.04 4.68 8.05
N ASP A 150 3.21 5.03 9.33
CA ASP A 150 3.77 6.32 9.76
C ASP A 150 5.30 6.25 9.61
N ASP A 151 5.80 6.84 8.54
CA ASP A 151 7.21 6.76 8.17
C ASP A 151 8.04 7.90 8.80
N ASP A 152 7.41 9.03 9.16
CA ASP A 152 8.08 10.16 9.81
C ASP A 152 7.89 10.23 11.33
N GLY A 153 7.01 9.39 11.88
CA GLY A 153 6.81 9.18 13.30
C GLY A 153 6.03 10.30 13.98
N ASP A 154 5.28 11.11 13.23
CA ASP A 154 4.51 12.23 13.76
C ASP A 154 3.10 11.82 14.27
N GLY A 155 2.70 10.57 14.02
CA GLY A 155 1.43 10.01 14.44
C GLY A 155 0.22 10.57 13.67
N ALA A 156 0.44 11.08 12.46
CA ALA A 156 -0.61 11.59 11.59
C ALA A 156 -0.31 11.26 10.13
N TYR A 157 -1.36 11.03 9.33
CA TYR A 157 -1.15 10.74 7.92
C TYR A 157 -0.65 11.97 7.14
N THR A 158 0.57 11.88 6.63
CA THR A 158 1.21 12.88 5.78
C THR A 158 1.38 12.36 4.35
N GLN A 159 0.66 12.99 3.41
CA GLN A 159 0.72 12.59 2.01
C GLN A 159 2.13 12.69 1.42
N GLY A 160 2.57 11.60 0.78
CA GLY A 160 3.85 11.55 0.08
C GLY A 160 5.05 11.34 1.00
N THR A 161 4.84 11.38 2.32
CA THR A 161 5.79 10.91 3.32
C THR A 161 5.43 9.50 3.76
N ASP A 162 4.18 9.29 4.16
CA ASP A 162 3.71 8.00 4.68
C ASP A 162 3.33 7.00 3.61
N THR A 163 3.59 5.73 3.91
CA THR A 163 3.26 4.61 3.03
C THR A 163 1.86 4.10 3.28
N THR A 164 0.95 4.31 2.33
CA THR A 164 -0.42 3.80 2.39
C THR A 164 -0.49 2.28 2.19
N ILE A 165 -1.35 1.59 2.93
CA ILE A 165 -1.53 0.13 2.84
C ILE A 165 -2.73 -0.21 1.97
N SER A 166 -2.48 -0.75 0.78
CA SER A 166 -3.53 -1.29 -0.11
C SER A 166 -4.03 -2.67 0.34
N ASN A 167 -5.26 -3.02 -0.05
CA ASN A 167 -5.92 -4.30 0.26
C ASN A 167 -6.01 -4.69 1.76
N ALA A 168 -5.78 -3.75 2.67
CA ALA A 168 -6.08 -3.94 4.09
C ALA A 168 -7.60 -4.12 4.27
N THR A 169 -7.99 -5.12 5.06
CA THR A 169 -9.38 -5.45 5.36
C THR A 169 -9.81 -4.75 6.65
N ILE A 170 -10.96 -4.10 6.59
CA ILE A 170 -11.62 -3.48 7.73
C ILE A 170 -12.90 -4.29 8.00
N ASN A 171 -12.97 -4.91 9.16
CA ASN A 171 -14.15 -5.64 9.61
C ASN A 171 -15.08 -4.71 10.39
N LEU A 172 -16.30 -4.58 9.91
CA LEU A 172 -17.34 -3.75 10.51
C LEU A 172 -18.40 -4.64 11.15
N SER A 173 -18.74 -4.32 12.39
CA SER A 173 -19.73 -5.04 13.18
C SER A 173 -20.82 -4.11 13.68
N ASP A 174 -22.03 -4.63 13.80
CA ASP A 174 -23.08 -4.00 14.57
C ASP A 174 -23.17 -4.62 15.98
N GLN A 175 -23.91 -3.97 16.89
CA GLN A 175 -24.12 -4.47 18.24
C GLN A 175 -24.84 -5.84 18.31
N ASN A 176 -25.45 -6.29 17.21
CA ASN A 176 -26.16 -7.56 17.12
C ASN A 176 -25.23 -8.69 16.63
N GLY A 177 -23.96 -8.40 16.36
CA GLY A 177 -22.97 -9.36 15.88
C GLY A 177 -23.04 -9.62 14.37
N ASN A 178 -23.81 -8.83 13.61
CA ASN A 178 -23.74 -8.89 12.16
C ASN A 178 -22.43 -8.25 11.71
N MET A 179 -21.76 -8.87 10.74
CA MET A 179 -20.45 -8.45 10.25
C MET A 179 -20.50 -8.21 8.74
N PHE A 180 -19.78 -7.21 8.27
CA PHE A 180 -19.36 -7.09 6.87
C PHE A 180 -17.96 -6.49 6.81
N SER A 181 -17.27 -6.66 5.69
CA SER A 181 -15.91 -6.16 5.54
C SER A 181 -15.81 -5.28 4.32
N VAL A 182 -14.96 -4.26 4.42
CA VAL A 182 -14.50 -3.45 3.30
C VAL A 182 -12.99 -3.57 3.20
N MET A 183 -12.43 -3.17 2.06
CA MET A 183 -10.99 -3.16 1.84
C MET A 183 -10.55 -1.78 1.39
N THR A 184 -9.33 -1.41 1.74
CA THR A 184 -8.65 -0.26 1.13
C THR A 184 -8.37 -0.51 -0.34
N ASN A 185 -8.55 0.50 -1.18
CA ASN A 185 -8.13 0.48 -2.58
C ASN A 185 -6.59 0.59 -2.72
N GLU A 186 -6.09 0.71 -3.95
CA GLU A 186 -4.65 0.81 -4.26
C GLU A 186 -3.99 2.05 -3.64
N THR A 187 -4.78 3.05 -3.24
CA THR A 187 -4.28 4.26 -2.57
C THR A 187 -4.31 4.16 -1.05
N GLY A 188 -4.71 3.00 -0.49
CA GLY A 188 -4.86 2.77 0.95
C GLY A 188 -6.08 3.43 1.59
N TRP A 189 -6.95 4.04 0.77
CA TRP A 189 -8.19 4.65 1.22
C TRP A 189 -9.35 3.66 1.13
N TRP A 190 -10.30 3.78 2.04
CA TRP A 190 -11.52 2.97 2.07
C TRP A 190 -12.74 3.83 2.36
N TYR A 191 -13.92 3.30 2.03
CA TYR A 191 -15.19 3.84 2.49
C TYR A 191 -16.15 2.71 2.88
N ALA A 192 -17.13 3.03 3.71
CA ALA A 192 -18.15 2.07 4.12
C ALA A 192 -19.57 2.54 3.78
N GLU A 193 -20.23 1.81 2.89
CA GLU A 193 -21.68 1.85 2.70
C GLU A 193 -22.31 0.74 3.53
N ILE A 194 -22.98 1.11 4.62
CA ILE A 194 -23.66 0.13 5.48
C ILE A 194 -24.73 -0.58 4.64
N PRO A 195 -24.69 -1.93 4.52
CA PRO A 195 -25.68 -2.67 3.78
C PRO A 195 -27.09 -2.40 4.28
N SER A 196 -28.06 -2.33 3.37
CA SER A 196 -29.47 -2.07 3.73
C SER A 196 -30.05 -3.11 4.70
N SER A 197 -29.54 -4.34 4.67
CA SER A 197 -29.86 -5.40 5.63
C SER A 197 -29.46 -5.06 7.07
N MET A 198 -28.46 -4.21 7.28
CA MET A 198 -27.93 -3.82 8.59
C MET A 198 -28.43 -2.44 9.05
N LEU A 199 -29.03 -1.65 8.16
CA LEU A 199 -29.58 -0.31 8.50
C LEU A 199 -30.68 -0.33 9.56
N ASN A 200 -31.35 -1.47 9.75
CA ASN A 200 -32.40 -1.64 10.77
C ASN A 200 -31.85 -2.02 12.16
N THR A 201 -30.54 -2.17 12.30
CA THR A 201 -29.92 -2.38 13.62
C THR A 201 -29.87 -1.04 14.35
N ALA A 202 -30.66 -0.90 15.42
CA ALA A 202 -30.67 0.28 16.28
C ALA A 202 -29.41 0.34 17.17
N GLY A 203 -28.21 0.55 16.61
CA GLY A 203 -26.97 0.45 17.39
C GLY A 203 -25.71 0.92 16.71
N ALA A 204 -24.72 1.37 17.48
CA ALA A 204 -23.41 1.79 16.98
C ALA A 204 -22.75 0.71 16.12
N PHE A 205 -22.13 1.13 15.01
CA PHE A 205 -21.24 0.31 14.22
C PHE A 205 -19.81 0.49 14.71
N PHE A 206 -19.04 -0.58 14.76
CA PHE A 206 -17.63 -0.56 15.13
C PHE A 206 -16.79 -1.15 14.01
N GLY A 207 -15.65 -0.54 13.73
CA GLY A 207 -14.66 -1.01 12.78
C GLY A 207 -13.44 -1.57 13.51
N THR A 208 -12.84 -2.61 12.94
CA THR A 208 -11.54 -3.13 13.37
C THR A 208 -10.72 -3.44 12.13
N VAL A 209 -9.50 -2.91 12.07
CA VAL A 209 -8.55 -3.20 11.00
C VAL A 209 -7.97 -4.60 11.23
N ASP A 210 -8.09 -5.47 10.24
CA ASP A 210 -7.51 -6.81 10.27
C ASP A 210 -6.04 -6.75 9.84
N GLN A 211 -5.13 -6.65 10.81
CA GLN A 211 -3.69 -6.60 10.53
C GLN A 211 -3.17 -7.87 9.85
N SER A 212 -3.88 -9.01 9.95
CA SER A 212 -3.48 -10.23 9.25
C SER A 212 -3.67 -10.14 7.73
N SER A 213 -4.47 -9.16 7.28
CA SER A 213 -4.64 -8.85 5.86
C SER A 213 -3.53 -7.97 5.27
N PHE A 214 -2.61 -7.47 6.10
CA PHE A 214 -1.54 -6.59 5.63
C PHE A 214 -0.56 -7.35 4.73
N PRO A 215 0.08 -6.66 3.76
CA PRO A 215 1.22 -7.21 3.05
C PRO A 215 2.27 -7.78 4.01
N THR A 216 2.94 -8.86 3.62
CA THR A 216 3.90 -9.57 4.49
C THR A 216 5.01 -8.68 5.06
N ALA A 217 5.34 -7.58 4.38
CA ALA A 217 6.30 -6.59 4.86
C ALA A 217 5.88 -5.88 6.16
N PHE A 218 4.58 -5.86 6.48
CA PHE A 218 4.01 -5.07 7.57
C PHE A 218 3.35 -5.90 8.68
N THR A 219 3.56 -7.23 8.70
CA THR A 219 2.86 -8.12 9.64
C THR A 219 3.24 -7.92 11.11
N ASN A 220 4.32 -7.20 11.40
CA ASN A 220 4.81 -6.93 12.76
C ASN A 220 4.60 -5.47 13.20
N TYR A 221 3.86 -4.67 12.43
CA TYR A 221 3.64 -3.27 12.74
C TYR A 221 2.50 -3.12 13.75
N PHE A 222 2.61 -2.12 14.62
CA PHE A 222 1.64 -1.86 15.68
C PHE A 222 0.90 -0.55 15.43
N LEU A 223 -0.37 -0.50 15.85
CA LEU A 223 -1.21 0.69 15.76
C LEU A 223 -0.66 1.79 16.68
N ILE A 224 -0.44 2.97 16.13
CA ILE A 224 0.04 4.15 16.85
C ILE A 224 -0.86 5.39 16.68
N ASP A 225 -1.67 5.43 15.63
CA ASP A 225 -2.69 6.45 15.40
C ASP A 225 -4.04 5.80 15.11
N GLY A 226 -5.11 6.40 15.60
CA GLY A 226 -6.47 5.88 15.51
C GLY A 226 -6.87 4.94 16.67
N GLU A 227 -8.18 4.87 16.93
CA GLU A 227 -8.75 3.94 17.91
C GLU A 227 -9.02 2.57 17.28
N SER A 228 -8.90 1.49 18.05
CA SER A 228 -9.31 0.15 17.64
C SER A 228 -9.92 -0.63 18.82
N PRO A 229 -11.17 -1.11 18.74
CA PRO A 229 -12.13 -0.85 17.65
C PRO A 229 -12.56 0.62 17.61
N PHE A 230 -12.80 1.18 16.42
CA PHE A 230 -13.26 2.57 16.25
C PHE A 230 -14.76 2.65 15.99
N PRO A 231 -15.46 3.67 16.51
CA PRO A 231 -16.88 3.87 16.25
C PRO A 231 -17.12 4.49 14.87
N LEU A 232 -18.06 3.93 14.09
CA LEU A 232 -18.56 4.56 12.87
C LEU A 232 -19.72 5.50 13.21
N ALA A 233 -19.60 6.78 12.84
CA ALA A 233 -20.60 7.79 13.14
C ALA A 233 -21.90 7.61 12.33
N PHE A 234 -23.02 7.92 12.97
CA PHE A 234 -24.37 7.92 12.40
C PHE A 234 -24.75 9.30 11.79
N PRO A 235 -25.76 9.36 10.90
CA PRO A 235 -25.70 10.03 9.59
C PRO A 235 -25.96 11.55 9.62
N LEU A 236 -25.67 12.23 10.74
CA LEU A 236 -25.90 13.67 10.91
C LEU A 236 -24.62 14.47 11.15
N ALA A 237 -23.46 13.83 11.04
CA ALA A 237 -22.17 14.49 11.21
C ALA A 237 -21.43 14.64 9.87
N LEU A 238 -20.57 15.66 9.82
CA LEU A 238 -19.60 15.89 8.74
C LEU A 238 -18.78 14.61 8.47
N PRO A 239 -18.18 14.45 7.27
CA PRO A 239 -17.30 13.33 6.97
C PRO A 239 -16.26 13.18 8.07
N PHE A 240 -16.18 11.99 8.68
CA PHE A 240 -15.07 11.64 9.57
C PHE A 240 -14.04 10.88 8.76
N ASP A 241 -12.78 11.29 8.89
CA ASP A 241 -11.63 10.60 8.33
C ASP A 241 -11.05 9.66 9.39
N TYR A 242 -11.21 8.36 9.15
CA TYR A 242 -10.68 7.31 10.01
C TYR A 242 -9.25 6.99 9.58
N ALA A 243 -8.30 7.76 10.11
CA ALA A 243 -6.88 7.51 9.93
C ALA A 243 -6.40 6.46 10.95
N HIS A 244 -5.71 5.43 10.46
CA HIS A 244 -5.07 4.41 11.29
C HIS A 244 -3.61 4.23 10.86
N GLY A 245 -2.71 4.74 11.69
CA GLY A 245 -1.27 4.74 11.47
C GLY A 245 -0.60 3.59 12.20
N TYR A 246 0.37 2.97 11.52
CA TYR A 246 1.12 1.84 12.03
C TYR A 246 2.62 2.09 11.97
N SER A 247 3.37 1.61 12.95
CA SER A 247 4.84 1.68 12.91
C SER A 247 5.48 0.37 13.37
N ASP A 248 6.69 0.12 12.87
CA ASP A 248 7.57 -0.93 13.38
C ASP A 248 8.15 -0.45 14.71
N GLN A 249 7.42 -0.70 15.81
CA GLN A 249 8.00 -0.51 17.13
C GLN A 249 8.84 -1.75 17.47
N PRO A 250 10.10 -1.59 17.91
CA PRO A 250 10.83 -2.71 18.47
C PRO A 250 10.01 -3.30 19.62
N ALA A 251 9.94 -4.63 19.71
CA ALA A 251 9.31 -5.34 20.81
C ALA A 251 9.66 -4.63 22.13
N SER A 252 8.62 -4.25 22.88
CA SER A 252 8.76 -3.46 24.10
C SER A 252 9.79 -4.12 25.01
N ILE A 253 10.57 -3.31 25.75
CA ILE A 253 11.48 -3.83 26.78
C ILE A 253 10.74 -4.65 27.85
N GLU A 254 9.41 -4.51 27.92
CA GLU A 254 8.53 -5.30 28.78
C GLU A 254 8.32 -6.76 28.30
N ASP A 255 8.57 -7.07 27.02
CA ASP A 255 8.54 -8.45 26.51
C ASP A 255 9.82 -9.23 26.88
N ALA A 256 10.86 -8.55 27.36
CA ALA A 256 12.04 -9.19 27.92
C ALA A 256 11.72 -9.74 29.32
N LYS A 257 11.22 -10.98 29.40
CA LYS A 257 11.07 -11.69 30.68
C LYS A 257 12.43 -11.80 31.36
N GLU A 258 12.64 -11.02 32.42
CA GLU A 258 13.89 -11.05 33.19
C GLU A 258 14.14 -12.46 33.73
N ILE A 259 15.32 -13.00 33.42
CA ILE A 259 15.75 -14.32 33.89
C ILE A 259 16.34 -14.14 35.28
N SER A 260 15.73 -14.80 36.26
CA SER A 260 16.18 -14.76 37.64
C SER A 260 16.66 -16.12 38.10
N ALA A 261 17.58 -16.13 39.07
CA ALA A 261 18.19 -17.34 39.59
C ALA A 261 18.09 -17.43 41.11
N TYR A 262 17.79 -18.61 41.64
CA TYR A 262 17.65 -18.86 43.06
C TYR A 262 18.12 -20.27 43.45
N PRO A 263 18.67 -20.46 44.66
CA PRO A 263 19.01 -19.44 45.64
C PRO A 263 20.33 -18.72 45.29
N ILE A 264 20.38 -17.41 45.55
CA ILE A 264 21.62 -16.62 45.60
C ILE A 264 21.65 -15.86 46.94
N PRO A 265 22.64 -16.07 47.84
CA PRO A 265 23.76 -16.98 47.71
C PRO A 265 23.37 -18.47 47.74
N MET A 266 23.97 -19.26 46.86
CA MET A 266 23.73 -20.70 46.76
C MET A 266 24.36 -21.42 47.97
N THR A 267 23.63 -22.33 48.61
CA THR A 267 24.12 -23.14 49.75
C THR A 267 24.48 -24.57 49.36
N GLY A 268 23.85 -25.12 48.32
CA GLY A 268 24.19 -26.41 47.71
C GLY A 268 24.96 -26.25 46.40
N ASN A 269 24.79 -27.21 45.48
CA ASN A 269 25.33 -27.17 44.12
C ASN A 269 24.22 -27.10 43.05
N THR A 270 22.99 -26.76 43.45
CA THR A 270 21.84 -26.66 42.56
C THR A 270 21.34 -25.22 42.53
N LEU A 271 21.12 -24.71 41.32
CA LEU A 271 20.54 -23.39 41.04
C LEU A 271 19.32 -23.57 40.15
N PHE A 272 18.24 -22.88 40.48
CA PHE A 272 17.01 -22.84 39.71
C PHE A 272 16.90 -21.52 38.98
N LEU A 273 16.43 -21.56 37.74
CA LEU A 273 16.25 -20.43 36.85
C LEU A 273 14.75 -20.27 36.56
N ASN A 274 14.25 -19.06 36.71
CA ASN A 274 12.94 -18.68 36.21
C ASN A 274 13.09 -18.10 34.81
N ASN A 275 12.12 -18.38 33.93
CA ASN A 275 12.09 -17.90 32.56
C ASN A 275 13.27 -18.37 31.68
N PHE A 276 13.97 -19.47 32.06
CA PHE A 276 15.01 -20.11 31.24
C PHE A 276 14.94 -21.64 31.42
N GLU A 277 14.26 -22.34 30.52
CA GLU A 277 14.00 -23.79 30.67
C GLU A 277 15.17 -24.67 30.22
N THR A 278 15.75 -24.39 29.06
CA THR A 278 16.81 -25.22 28.47
C THR A 278 17.87 -24.37 27.79
N GLY A 279 19.12 -24.84 27.83
CA GLY A 279 20.24 -24.15 27.19
C GLY A 279 21.59 -24.62 27.71
N SER A 280 22.62 -23.85 27.39
CA SER A 280 23.99 -24.06 27.87
C SER A 280 24.36 -23.03 28.93
N ALA A 281 25.26 -23.42 29.83
CA ALA A 281 25.72 -22.58 30.92
C ALA A 281 27.23 -22.70 31.10
N GLN A 282 27.89 -21.58 31.41
CA GLN A 282 29.31 -21.48 31.69
C GLN A 282 29.51 -20.65 32.95
N LEU A 283 30.39 -21.09 33.83
CA LEU A 283 30.73 -20.38 35.06
C LEU A 283 32.17 -19.88 34.97
N TYR A 284 32.37 -18.61 35.29
CA TYR A 284 33.66 -17.94 35.29
C TYR A 284 34.00 -17.43 36.69
N SER A 285 35.27 -17.51 37.08
CA SER A 285 35.80 -16.76 38.21
C SER A 285 35.89 -15.26 37.90
N LEU A 286 36.07 -14.42 38.92
CA LEU A 286 36.11 -12.96 38.76
C LEU A 286 37.30 -12.45 37.92
N ASP A 287 38.34 -13.27 37.75
CA ASP A 287 39.48 -13.01 36.87
C ASP A 287 39.18 -13.39 35.40
N GLY A 288 37.97 -13.87 35.10
CA GLY A 288 37.52 -14.23 33.75
C GLY A 288 37.87 -15.65 33.31
N LYS A 289 38.46 -16.48 34.19
CA LYS A 289 38.76 -17.88 33.86
C LYS A 289 37.49 -18.75 33.91
N GLU A 290 37.24 -19.55 32.88
CA GLU A 290 36.18 -20.56 32.90
C GLU A 290 36.53 -21.68 33.89
N ILE A 291 35.61 -21.99 34.79
CA ILE A 291 35.78 -22.99 35.85
C ILE A 291 34.76 -24.12 35.77
N TRP A 292 33.66 -23.93 35.04
CA TRP A 292 32.65 -24.96 34.83
C TRP A 292 31.84 -24.69 33.55
N LYS A 293 31.36 -25.77 32.92
CA LYS A 293 30.47 -25.74 31.76
C LYS A 293 29.46 -26.90 31.86
N GLY A 294 28.21 -26.65 31.48
CA GLY A 294 27.16 -27.66 31.44
C GLY A 294 25.88 -27.15 30.78
N ASN A 295 24.79 -27.87 30.98
CA ASN A 295 23.48 -27.55 30.40
C ASN A 295 22.47 -27.19 31.47
N VAL A 296 21.49 -26.37 31.10
CA VAL A 296 20.26 -26.16 31.85
C VAL A 296 19.21 -27.14 31.32
N GLU A 297 18.56 -27.85 32.23
CA GLU A 297 17.44 -28.74 31.92
C GLU A 297 16.28 -28.44 32.87
N ASN A 298 15.10 -28.15 32.33
CA ASN A 298 13.88 -27.79 33.06
C ASN A 298 14.14 -26.73 34.15
N GLY A 299 14.79 -25.62 33.76
CA GLY A 299 15.09 -24.51 34.65
C GLY A 299 16.07 -24.84 35.76
N THR A 300 16.82 -25.94 35.66
CA THR A 300 17.72 -26.40 36.72
C THR A 300 19.15 -26.53 36.23
N LEU A 301 20.07 -25.99 37.02
CA LEU A 301 21.52 -26.15 36.89
C LEU A 301 22.07 -26.90 38.08
N LYS A 302 22.89 -27.91 37.79
CA LYS A 302 23.63 -28.67 38.80
C LYS A 302 25.12 -28.53 38.54
N PHE A 303 25.81 -27.88 39.47
CA PHE A 303 27.25 -27.76 39.45
C PHE A 303 27.89 -29.04 40.01
N ASN A 304 29.08 -29.36 39.53
CA ASN A 304 30.00 -30.21 40.29
C ASN A 304 30.48 -29.42 41.51
N GLU A 305 31.04 -30.05 42.54
CA GLU A 305 31.50 -29.34 43.75
C GLU A 305 32.31 -28.07 43.39
N ILE A 306 31.74 -26.91 43.69
CA ILE A 306 32.38 -25.59 43.51
C ILE A 306 32.63 -24.98 44.88
N ASN A 307 33.78 -24.31 45.00
CA ASN A 307 34.18 -23.64 46.23
C ASN A 307 33.26 -22.46 46.57
N SER A 308 33.28 -22.04 47.84
CA SER A 308 32.66 -20.79 48.27
C SER A 308 33.34 -19.59 47.60
N GLY A 309 32.55 -18.64 47.10
CA GLY A 309 33.08 -17.51 46.34
C GLY A 309 32.06 -16.77 45.48
N PHE A 310 32.54 -15.82 44.70
CA PHE A 310 31.76 -15.08 43.70
C PHE A 310 32.16 -15.49 42.29
N TYR A 311 31.17 -15.61 41.42
CA TYR A 311 31.31 -16.10 40.06
C TYR A 311 30.43 -15.30 39.10
N ILE A 312 30.75 -15.39 37.81
CA ILE A 312 29.88 -14.92 36.73
C ILE A 312 29.32 -16.15 36.03
N LEU A 313 28.00 -16.29 36.05
CA LEU A 313 27.26 -17.33 35.34
C LEU A 313 26.79 -16.77 34.01
N LYS A 314 27.24 -17.34 32.91
CA LYS A 314 26.78 -17.05 31.56
C LYS A 314 25.82 -18.15 31.12
N LEU A 315 24.63 -17.76 30.69
CA LEU A 315 23.59 -18.63 30.14
C LEU A 315 23.43 -18.33 28.66
N ASN A 316 23.23 -19.36 27.85
CA ASN A 316 23.08 -19.20 26.41
C ASN A 316 22.08 -20.23 25.87
N ASN A 317 21.05 -19.75 25.17
CA ASN A 317 20.16 -20.56 24.33
C ASN A 317 20.18 -20.02 22.89
N ASN A 318 19.35 -20.57 22.00
CA ASN A 318 19.39 -20.18 20.58
C ASN A 318 19.06 -18.70 20.32
N ASP A 319 18.38 -18.05 21.26
CA ASP A 319 17.79 -16.71 21.06
C ASP A 319 18.49 -15.63 21.90
N GLN A 320 19.20 -16.01 22.98
CA GLN A 320 19.69 -15.05 23.98
C GLN A 320 20.90 -15.54 24.78
N THR A 321 21.81 -14.61 25.07
CA THR A 321 22.94 -14.80 25.98
C THR A 321 22.81 -13.84 27.17
N ILE A 322 22.83 -14.39 28.39
CA ILE A 322 22.66 -13.63 29.63
C ILE A 322 23.84 -13.89 30.56
N SER A 323 24.23 -12.89 31.34
CA SER A 323 25.28 -13.01 32.35
C SER A 323 24.79 -12.51 33.70
N MET A 324 25.00 -13.30 34.75
CA MET A 324 24.52 -13.02 36.11
C MET A 324 25.65 -13.21 37.12
N LYS A 325 25.61 -12.46 38.22
CA LYS A 325 26.53 -12.65 39.35
C LYS A 325 26.01 -13.76 40.26
N LEU A 326 26.81 -14.79 40.49
CA LEU A 326 26.52 -15.88 41.40
C LEU A 326 27.37 -15.75 42.66
N ALA A 327 26.77 -15.97 43.83
CA ALA A 327 27.48 -16.07 45.11
C ALA A 327 27.25 -17.47 45.68
N LYS A 328 28.31 -18.15 46.11
CA LYS A 328 28.28 -19.48 46.73
C LYS A 328 28.77 -19.37 48.18
N LYS A 329 27.94 -19.82 49.12
CA LYS A 329 28.32 -20.04 50.51
C LYS A 329 28.99 -21.39 50.66
#